data_AF-A0A8J9ZW76-F1
#
_entry.id   AF-A0A8J9ZW76-F1
#
_cell.length_a   1.000
_cell.length_b   1.000
_cell.length_c   1.000
_cell.angle_alpha   90.00
_cell.angle_beta   90.00
_cell.angle_gamma   90.00
#
_symmetry.space_group_name_H-M   'P 1'
#
loop_
_entity.id
_entity.type
_entity.pdbx_description
1 polymer ?
#
loop_
_entity_poly.entity_id
_entity_poly.type
_entity_poly.pdbx_seq_one_letter_code
_entity_poly.pdbx_strand_id
1 'polypeptide(L)'
;MASSRGKDVNFVHSDEIWKDHVRHELRALLHWPDKWGFLKTEYNKVYDRMAGIHVTKTPTLSPVMANYTKLPPISAATKPGSPQRKKSPKERLPSLRPPTPTFPKTTAGLIGWKSARPDCQLEIYGRYAPNARGQKGIIKMLGWPLQGLD
;
A
#
# COMPACT_ATOMS: atom_id res chain seq x y z
N MET A 1 -17.62 -20.95 39.16
CA MET A 1 -16.38 -20.13 39.27
C MET A 1 -15.37 -20.69 38.29
N ALA A 2 -15.11 -20.00 37.17
CA ALA A 2 -14.14 -20.45 36.18
C ALA A 2 -12.73 -20.13 36.70
N SER A 3 -12.04 -21.16 37.21
CA SER A 3 -10.62 -21.08 37.50
C SER A 3 -9.89 -20.74 36.20
N SER A 4 -9.32 -19.54 36.12
CA SER A 4 -8.36 -19.23 35.06
C SER A 4 -7.20 -20.21 35.23
N ARG A 5 -7.11 -21.17 34.31
CA ARG A 5 -5.93 -22.01 34.17
C ARG A 5 -4.78 -21.09 33.78
N GLY A 6 -4.11 -20.52 34.79
CA GLY A 6 -2.82 -19.88 34.64
C GLY A 6 -1.92 -20.89 33.96
N LYS A 7 -1.46 -20.57 32.76
CA LYS A 7 -0.47 -21.40 32.09
C LYS A 7 0.78 -21.31 32.96
N ASP A 8 1.18 -22.42 33.57
CA ASP A 8 2.47 -22.56 34.24
C ASP A 8 3.58 -22.38 33.19
N VAL A 9 3.87 -21.13 32.86
CA VAL A 9 5.03 -20.76 32.07
C VAL A 9 6.21 -20.71 33.04
N ASN A 10 7.25 -21.48 32.73
CA ASN A 10 8.50 -21.45 33.48
C ASN A 10 8.94 -19.99 33.66
N PHE A 11 9.01 -19.51 34.90
CA PHE A 11 9.30 -18.10 35.20
C PHE A 11 10.66 -17.65 34.62
N VAL A 12 11.61 -18.58 34.46
CA VAL A 12 12.90 -18.33 33.79
C VAL A 12 12.69 -18.03 32.30
N HIS A 13 11.78 -18.75 31.65
CA HIS A 13 11.47 -18.52 30.23
C HIS A 13 10.78 -17.16 30.03
N SER A 14 9.85 -16.80 30.91
CA SER A 14 9.20 -15.49 30.90
C SER A 14 10.20 -14.35 31.12
N ASP A 15 11.15 -14.53 32.03
CA ASP A 15 12.22 -13.56 32.31
C ASP A 15 13.17 -13.38 31.11
N GLU A 16 13.58 -14.48 30.46
CA GLU A 16 14.43 -14.41 29.26
C GLU A 16 13.71 -13.75 28.08
N ILE A 17 12.42 -14.02 27.88
CA ILE A 17 11.61 -13.30 26.86
C ILE A 17 11.56 -11.82 27.17
N TRP A 18 11.33 -11.44 28.43
CA TRP A 18 11.28 -10.04 28.84
C TRP A 18 12.63 -9.34 28.58
N LYS A 19 13.74 -9.96 28.97
CA LYS A 19 15.10 -9.45 28.69
C LYS A 19 15.33 -9.26 27.19
N ASP A 20 14.90 -10.20 26.36
CA ASP A 20 15.05 -10.07 24.90
C ASP A 20 14.23 -8.93 24.32
N HIS A 21 12.98 -8.74 24.77
CA HIS A 21 12.16 -7.58 24.38
C HIS A 21 12.85 -6.26 24.76
N VAL A 22 13.32 -6.12 26.00
CA VAL A 22 14.02 -4.90 26.45
C VAL A 22 15.25 -4.61 25.59
N ARG A 23 16.03 -5.64 25.24
CA ARG A 23 17.19 -5.50 24.34
C ARG A 23 16.77 -5.07 22.93
N HIS A 24 15.70 -5.65 22.39
CA HIS A 24 15.18 -5.30 21.07
C HIS A 24 14.65 -3.86 21.04
N GLU A 25 13.92 -3.42 22.06
CA GLU A 25 13.47 -2.04 22.20
C GLU A 25 14.63 -1.06 22.25
N LEU A 26 15.67 -1.36 23.06
CA LEU A 26 16.86 -0.52 23.15
C LEU A 26 17.58 -0.39 21.80
N ARG A 27 17.75 -1.51 21.08
CA ARG A 27 18.32 -1.51 19.72
C ARG A 27 17.45 -0.74 18.74
N ALA A 28 16.13 -0.93 18.82
CA ALA A 28 15.17 -0.22 17.99
C ALA A 28 15.30 1.29 18.22
N LEU A 29 15.35 1.75 19.46
CA LEU A 29 15.55 3.16 19.84
C LEU A 29 16.87 3.72 19.30
N LEU A 30 17.97 2.98 19.43
CA LEU A 30 19.28 3.43 18.95
C LEU A 30 19.31 3.60 17.43
N HIS A 31 18.73 2.64 16.70
CA HIS A 31 18.63 2.70 15.24
C HIS A 31 17.43 3.51 14.74
N TRP A 32 16.61 4.02 15.65
CA TRP A 32 15.37 4.69 15.28
C TRP A 32 15.63 5.96 14.46
N PRO A 33 16.60 6.83 14.82
CA PRO A 33 16.93 8.01 14.03
C PRO A 33 17.47 7.67 12.63
N ASP A 34 18.26 6.60 12.50
CA ASP A 34 18.86 6.23 11.21
C ASP A 34 17.81 5.69 10.24
N LYS A 35 16.95 4.79 10.74
CA LYS A 35 15.95 4.10 9.91
C LYS A 35 14.67 4.91 9.71
N TRP A 36 14.23 5.67 10.72
CA TRP A 36 12.94 6.38 10.72
C TRP A 36 13.06 7.86 11.09
N GLY A 37 14.26 8.41 11.26
CA GLY A 37 14.44 9.84 11.56
C GLY A 37 13.87 10.76 10.49
N PHE A 38 13.80 10.31 9.24
CA PHE A 38 13.14 11.04 8.16
C PHE A 38 11.67 11.39 8.48
N LEU A 39 10.99 10.58 9.29
CA LEU A 39 9.59 10.81 9.66
C LEU A 39 9.44 12.08 10.51
N LYS A 40 10.38 12.32 11.43
CA LYS A 40 10.48 13.59 12.18
C LYS A 40 10.79 14.74 11.24
N THR A 41 11.73 14.54 10.32
CA THR A 41 12.13 15.57 9.36
C THR A 41 10.96 16.02 8.49
N GLU A 42 10.18 15.08 7.93
CA GLU A 42 9.02 15.41 7.10
C GLU A 42 7.90 16.05 7.91
N TYR A 43 7.64 15.58 9.13
CA TYR A 43 6.66 16.21 10.03
C TYR A 43 7.03 17.67 10.32
N ASN A 44 8.28 17.93 10.70
CA ASN A 44 8.77 19.28 10.98
C ASN A 44 8.65 20.18 9.74
N LYS A 45 9.01 19.69 8.54
CA LYS A 45 8.85 20.45 7.29
C LYS A 45 7.41 20.84 6.99
N VAL A 46 6.43 20.01 7.36
CA VAL A 46 5.00 20.32 7.18
C VAL A 46 4.57 21.36 8.22
N TYR A 47 4.98 21.18 9.47
CA TYR A 47 4.72 22.13 10.55
C TYR A 47 5.29 23.52 10.23
N ASP A 48 6.55 23.61 9.80
CA ASP A 48 7.22 24.87 9.45
C ASP A 48 6.51 25.57 8.27
N ARG A 49 6.05 24.80 7.28
CA ARG A 49 5.23 25.31 6.17
C ARG A 49 3.90 25.88 6.63
N MET A 50 3.23 25.22 7.57
CA MET A 50 1.97 25.71 8.16
C MET A 50 2.19 26.95 9.02
N ALA A 51 3.32 27.03 9.72
CA ALA A 51 3.71 28.17 10.55
C ALA A 51 4.22 29.38 9.74
N GLY A 52 4.28 29.29 8.40
CA GLY A 52 4.78 30.36 7.54
C GLY A 52 6.30 30.56 7.59
N ILE A 53 7.04 29.62 8.19
CA ILE A 53 8.50 29.65 8.23
C ILE A 53 9.02 29.17 6.87
N HIS A 54 9.61 30.08 6.10
CA HIS A 54 10.21 29.75 4.82
C HIS A 54 11.43 28.86 5.03
N VAL A 55 11.28 27.55 4.81
CA VAL A 55 12.41 26.61 4.81
C VAL A 55 13.35 27.00 3.66
N THR A 56 14.51 27.57 4.01
CA THR A 56 15.58 27.83 3.05
C THR A 56 16.08 26.47 2.55
N LYS A 57 15.74 26.18 1.29
CA LYS A 57 16.29 25.18 0.38
C LYS A 57 17.16 24.11 1.06
N THR A 58 16.59 22.90 1.17
CA THR A 58 17.34 21.65 1.33
C THR A 58 18.66 21.70 0.57
N PRO A 59 19.81 21.39 1.22
CA PRO A 59 21.07 21.26 0.49
C PRO A 59 20.87 20.20 -0.59
N THR A 60 21.16 20.61 -1.82
CA THR A 60 21.20 19.79 -3.03
C THR A 60 21.64 18.37 -2.70
N LEU A 61 20.74 17.40 -2.91
CA LEU A 61 21.10 15.99 -2.85
C LEU A 61 22.33 15.78 -3.73
N SER A 62 23.39 15.24 -3.15
CA SER A 62 24.57 14.78 -3.87
C SER A 62 24.14 13.97 -5.11
N PRO A 63 24.80 14.15 -6.27
CA PRO A 63 24.42 13.51 -7.54
C PRO A 63 24.37 11.97 -7.46
N VAL A 64 24.96 11.36 -6.42
CA VAL A 64 24.90 9.92 -6.14
C VAL A 64 23.47 9.45 -5.86
N MET A 65 22.67 10.28 -5.18
CA MET A 65 21.28 9.94 -4.83
C MET A 65 20.28 10.21 -5.97
N ALA A 66 20.65 10.94 -7.02
CA ALA A 66 19.76 11.14 -8.17
C ALA A 66 19.61 9.89 -9.06
N ASN A 67 20.46 8.88 -8.88
CA ASN A 67 20.52 7.69 -9.75
C ASN A 67 19.60 6.54 -9.34
N TYR A 68 19.13 6.46 -8.09
CA TYR A 68 18.18 5.42 -7.68
C TYR A 68 16.73 5.69 -8.11
N THR A 69 16.42 6.93 -8.50
CA THR A 69 15.08 7.34 -8.94
C THR A 69 14.91 7.23 -10.46
N LYS A 70 15.99 6.99 -11.21
CA LYS A 70 15.94 6.80 -12.66
C LYS A 70 15.80 5.31 -12.95
N LEU A 71 14.63 4.93 -13.45
CA LEU A 71 14.42 3.61 -14.02
C LEU A 71 15.47 3.38 -15.13
N PRO A 72 16.06 2.17 -15.24
CA PRO A 72 17.00 1.89 -16.31
C PRO A 72 16.33 2.10 -17.68
N PRO A 73 17.06 2.62 -18.68
CA PRO A 73 16.51 2.80 -20.03
C PRO A 73 16.04 1.46 -20.57
N ILE A 74 14.75 1.37 -20.92
CA ILE A 74 14.24 0.22 -21.65
C ILE A 74 14.90 0.28 -23.03
N SER A 75 15.78 -0.67 -23.33
CA SER A 75 16.36 -0.82 -24.66
C SER A 75 15.21 -0.97 -25.66
N ALA A 76 15.04 0.03 -26.52
CA ALA A 76 14.03 0.00 -27.56
C ALA A 76 14.31 -1.21 -28.44
N ALA A 77 13.48 -2.25 -28.33
CA ALA A 77 13.56 -3.40 -29.20
C ALA A 77 13.46 -2.91 -30.65
N THR A 78 14.54 -3.13 -31.41
CA THR A 78 14.63 -2.87 -32.84
C THR A 78 13.45 -3.56 -33.52
N LYS A 79 12.51 -2.78 -34.06
CA LYS A 79 11.39 -3.33 -34.83
C LYS A 79 11.96 -4.01 -36.08
N PRO A 80 11.72 -5.31 -36.33
CA PRO A 80 12.05 -5.89 -37.61
C PRO A 80 11.14 -5.28 -38.68
N GLY A 81 11.74 -4.89 -39.81
CA GLY A 81 11.08 -4.17 -40.89
C GLY A 81 9.91 -4.94 -41.51
N SER A 82 8.82 -4.22 -41.78
CA SER A 82 7.69 -4.75 -42.54
C SER A 82 7.97 -4.69 -44.05
N PRO A 83 7.66 -5.73 -44.84
CA PRO A 83 7.67 -5.61 -46.29
C PRO A 83 6.48 -4.75 -46.75
N GLN A 84 6.75 -3.79 -47.64
CA GLN A 84 5.76 -2.96 -48.29
C GLN A 84 4.78 -3.82 -49.13
N ARG A 85 3.55 -3.97 -48.66
CA ARG A 85 2.47 -4.65 -49.41
C ARG A 85 1.65 -3.62 -50.18
N LYS A 86 1.63 -3.79 -51.52
CA LYS A 86 0.90 -2.97 -52.49
C LYS A 86 -0.60 -2.82 -52.12
N LYS A 87 -1.14 -1.62 -52.30
CA LYS A 87 -2.54 -1.26 -52.05
C LYS A 87 -3.45 -1.90 -53.12
N SER A 88 -4.46 -2.66 -52.71
CA SER A 88 -5.62 -3.01 -53.54
C SER A 88 -6.92 -2.50 -52.90
N PRO A 89 -7.98 -2.22 -53.69
CA PRO A 89 -9.14 -1.44 -53.26
C PRO A 89 -10.02 -2.11 -52.19
N LYS A 90 -10.62 -1.26 -51.34
CA LYS A 90 -11.52 -1.62 -50.21
C LYS A 90 -12.80 -2.30 -50.68
N GLU A 91 -12.97 -3.58 -50.36
CA GLU A 91 -14.28 -4.16 -50.03
C GLU A 91 -14.42 -4.24 -48.51
N ARG A 92 -15.36 -3.47 -47.94
CA ARG A 92 -15.67 -3.54 -46.51
C ARG A 92 -16.73 -4.62 -46.28
N LEU A 93 -16.27 -5.84 -46.01
CA LEU A 93 -17.10 -6.84 -45.32
C LEU A 93 -17.34 -6.38 -43.86
N PRO A 94 -18.56 -6.54 -43.30
CA PRO A 94 -18.79 -6.32 -41.88
C PRO A 94 -17.83 -7.17 -41.06
N SER A 95 -17.11 -6.54 -40.13
CA SER A 95 -16.15 -7.25 -39.29
C SER A 95 -16.90 -8.20 -38.36
N LEU A 96 -16.90 -9.50 -38.70
CA LEU A 96 -17.34 -10.60 -37.83
C LEU A 96 -16.41 -10.83 -36.63
N ARG A 97 -15.39 -9.97 -36.43
CA ARG A 97 -14.50 -10.09 -35.28
C ARG A 97 -15.15 -9.49 -34.04
N PRO A 98 -15.20 -10.23 -32.92
CA PRO A 98 -15.50 -9.64 -31.62
C PRO A 98 -14.61 -8.42 -31.40
N PRO A 99 -15.12 -7.32 -30.83
CA PRO A 99 -14.29 -6.18 -30.49
C PRO A 99 -13.12 -6.67 -29.64
N THR A 100 -11.90 -6.45 -30.13
CA THR A 100 -10.69 -6.83 -29.41
C THR A 100 -10.73 -6.15 -28.05
N PRO A 101 -10.49 -6.89 -26.94
CA PRO A 101 -10.60 -6.32 -25.60
C PRO A 101 -9.66 -5.12 -25.50
N THR A 102 -10.24 -3.93 -25.37
CA THR A 102 -9.49 -2.69 -25.29
C THR A 102 -8.81 -2.64 -23.92
N PHE A 103 -7.48 -2.69 -23.92
CA PHE A 103 -6.73 -2.48 -22.69
C PHE A 103 -7.02 -1.07 -22.14
N PRO A 104 -7.29 -0.92 -20.83
CA PRO A 104 -7.64 0.37 -20.26
C PRO A 104 -6.45 1.34 -20.32
N LYS A 105 -6.72 2.58 -20.74
CA LYS A 105 -5.70 3.63 -20.91
C LYS A 105 -5.39 4.38 -19.61
N THR A 106 -6.30 4.34 -18.64
CA THR A 106 -6.18 5.03 -17.36
C THR A 106 -5.92 4.05 -16.24
N THR A 107 -5.20 4.47 -15.21
CA THR A 107 -4.93 3.65 -14.02
C THR A 107 -6.23 3.24 -13.33
N ALA A 108 -7.20 4.15 -13.21
CA ALA A 108 -8.53 3.82 -12.68
C ALA A 108 -9.25 2.77 -13.53
N GLY A 109 -9.17 2.87 -14.86
CA GLY A 109 -9.72 1.87 -15.77
C GLY A 109 -9.02 0.52 -15.65
N LEU A 110 -7.70 0.52 -15.42
CA LEU A 110 -6.92 -0.70 -15.19
C LEU A 110 -7.30 -1.39 -13.88
N ILE A 111 -7.51 -0.61 -12.82
CA ILE A 111 -7.98 -1.11 -11.53
C ILE A 111 -9.37 -1.73 -11.71
N GLY A 112 -10.33 -0.99 -12.28
CA GLY A 112 -11.68 -1.52 -12.53
C GLY A 112 -11.70 -2.79 -13.39
N TRP A 113 -10.89 -2.81 -14.46
CA TRP A 113 -10.76 -3.97 -15.35
C TRP A 113 -10.16 -5.20 -14.65
N LYS A 114 -9.18 -5.01 -13.77
CA LYS A 114 -8.63 -6.09 -12.94
C LYS A 114 -9.65 -6.55 -11.90
N SER A 115 -10.32 -5.61 -11.23
CA SER A 115 -11.31 -5.90 -10.18
C SER A 115 -12.59 -6.57 -10.70
N ALA A 116 -12.85 -6.51 -12.01
CA ALA A 116 -13.95 -7.24 -12.64
C ALA A 116 -13.70 -8.75 -12.77
N ARG A 117 -12.45 -9.21 -12.60
CA ARG A 117 -12.13 -10.63 -12.61
C ARG A 117 -12.40 -11.24 -11.23
N PRO A 118 -12.95 -12.47 -11.16
CA PRO A 118 -13.33 -13.10 -9.89
C PRO A 118 -12.13 -13.38 -8.97
N ASP A 119 -10.93 -13.53 -9.52
CA ASP A 119 -9.67 -13.73 -8.78
C ASP A 119 -9.13 -12.43 -8.14
N CYS A 120 -9.56 -11.26 -8.61
CA CYS A 120 -9.05 -9.96 -8.21
C CYS A 120 -10.16 -9.03 -7.69
N GLN A 121 -11.33 -9.56 -7.35
CA GLN A 121 -12.48 -8.77 -6.96
C GLN A 121 -12.24 -8.06 -5.62
N LEU A 122 -12.55 -6.76 -5.55
CA LEU A 122 -12.37 -5.98 -4.31
C LEU A 122 -13.35 -6.40 -3.21
N GLU A 123 -14.49 -6.97 -3.61
CA GLU A 123 -15.60 -7.38 -2.75
C GLU A 123 -15.52 -8.86 -2.33
N ILE A 124 -14.35 -9.52 -2.42
CA ILE A 124 -14.19 -10.93 -1.96
C ILE A 124 -14.62 -11.08 -0.49
N TYR A 125 -14.42 -10.03 0.30
CA TYR A 125 -14.85 -9.96 1.70
C TYR A 125 -16.01 -8.98 1.90
N GLY A 126 -16.71 -8.59 0.83
CA GLY A 126 -17.84 -7.67 0.85
C GLY A 126 -19.05 -8.24 1.59
N ARG A 127 -20.08 -7.39 1.73
CA ARG A 127 -21.39 -7.43 2.46
C ARG A 127 -22.03 -8.79 2.86
N TYR A 128 -21.61 -9.90 2.27
CA TYR A 128 -22.05 -11.27 2.51
C TYR A 128 -21.13 -12.09 3.43
N ALA A 129 -19.89 -11.67 3.68
CA ALA A 129 -19.06 -12.38 4.65
C ALA A 129 -19.67 -12.18 6.05
N PRO A 130 -19.88 -13.24 6.84
CA PRO A 130 -20.48 -13.14 8.19
C PRO A 130 -19.68 -12.21 9.13
N ASN A 131 -18.42 -11.90 8.77
CA ASN A 131 -17.52 -11.03 9.51
C ASN A 131 -17.35 -9.62 8.88
N ALA A 132 -17.97 -9.34 7.73
CA ALA A 132 -17.85 -8.05 7.03
C ALA A 132 -18.60 -6.91 7.74
N ARG A 133 -19.66 -7.25 8.49
CA ARG A 133 -20.25 -6.32 9.45
C ARG A 133 -19.37 -6.35 10.69
N GLY A 134 -18.65 -5.27 10.97
CA GLY A 134 -17.76 -5.17 12.13
C GLY A 134 -18.43 -5.76 13.36
N GLN A 135 -17.74 -6.67 14.05
CA GLN A 135 -18.37 -7.63 14.96
C GLN A 135 -19.25 -6.98 16.04
N LYS A 136 -18.97 -5.72 16.41
CA LYS A 136 -19.74 -4.90 17.35
C LYS A 136 -19.48 -3.42 16.98
N GLY A 137 -20.50 -2.56 17.02
CA GLY A 137 -20.29 -1.10 16.97
C GLY A 137 -19.49 -0.63 18.19
N ILE A 138 -18.78 0.50 18.09
CA ILE A 138 -17.90 1.05 19.14
C ILE A 138 -18.59 1.09 20.51
N ILE A 139 -19.87 1.48 20.55
CA ILE A 139 -20.69 1.52 21.77
C ILE A 139 -20.75 0.14 22.45
N LYS A 140 -20.96 -0.91 21.67
CA LYS A 140 -21.05 -2.30 22.15
C LYS A 140 -19.67 -2.89 22.47
N MET A 141 -18.59 -2.38 21.86
CA MET A 141 -17.21 -2.73 22.24
C MET A 141 -16.81 -2.09 23.57
N LEU A 142 -17.22 -0.85 23.81
CA LEU A 142 -16.87 -0.08 25.00
C LEU A 142 -17.86 -0.28 26.16
N GLY A 143 -18.99 -0.96 25.92
CA GLY A 143 -20.03 -1.18 26.93
C GLY A 143 -20.75 0.11 27.33
N TRP A 144 -20.81 1.10 26.44
CA TRP A 144 -21.38 2.41 26.73
C TRP A 144 -22.92 2.38 26.73
N PRO A 145 -23.57 3.15 27.61
CA PRO A 145 -25.01 3.29 27.61
C PRO A 145 -25.48 3.97 26.31
N LEU A 146 -26.59 3.48 25.75
CA LEU A 146 -27.21 4.04 24.54
C LEU A 146 -27.87 5.41 24.76
N GLN A 147 -27.98 5.86 26.01
CA GLN A 147 -28.66 7.09 26.42
C GLN A 147 -27.93 8.39 26.01
N GLY A 148 -26.72 8.30 25.43
CA GLY A 148 -25.95 9.46 24.95
C GLY A 148 -26.05 9.71 23.44
N LEU A 149 -27.07 9.16 22.78
CA LEU A 149 -27.28 9.19 21.32
C LEU A 149 -28.55 9.97 20.91
N ASP A 150 -29.05 10.82 21.81
CA ASP A 150 -30.08 11.83 21.52
C ASP A 150 -29.48 13.15 21.01
#